data_AF-A0A8D8C111-F1
#
_entry.id   AF-A0A8D8C111-F1
#
_cell.length_a   1.000
_cell.length_b   1.000
_cell.length_c   1.000
_cell.angle_alpha   90.00
_cell.angle_beta   90.00
_cell.angle_gamma   90.00
#
_symmetry.space_group_name_H-M   'P 1'
#
loop_
_entity.id
_entity.type
_entity.pdbx_description
1 polymer ?
#
loop_
_entity_poly.entity_id
_entity_poly.type
_entity_poly.pdbx_seq_one_letter_code
_entity_poly.pdbx_strand_id
1 'polypeptide(L)'
;QTLEQGLDVLEIMHNIEQFVSHYVYNLNFQIFIEQSSNNNFLNTVSIGHIANSLRRHGNGIINTTVNYTFQFLRQKFFTFSHFLYDEQIKARLTSDAKYFLENAESLNQTYDYERAHAFNRRIKNLGLSDAGETYMDLFRKLICHIGNAMGYVRMIRSGALHECTEATVYLPMIDQPLSFTAYTKEEVLHDTTVSAAEILEHDINSLCNNYRIDTNYFRLLVNAFLTLRHAENIHLQNFYMIIPPLTINFVEYIIKAKEKITKKDKIGALFTDDGFAIGLAYILKLLDQTTKFNSLHWFRSVKNKYNREIEKLDAQQAQCVKTNNHGDGEKLLQTVALSRRRLKMVQQEF
;
A
#
# COMPACT_ATOMS: atom_id res chain seq x y z
N GLN A 1 -32.73 -1.90 12.58
CA GLN A 1 -31.47 -1.63 11.86
C GLN A 1 -30.32 -2.19 12.67
N THR A 2 -29.72 -3.29 12.22
CA THR A 2 -28.48 -3.82 12.79
C THR A 2 -27.34 -2.93 12.33
N LEU A 3 -26.89 -2.00 13.18
CA LEU A 3 -25.63 -1.30 12.95
C LEU A 3 -24.52 -2.37 12.90
N GLU A 4 -23.80 -2.45 11.79
CA GLU A 4 -22.50 -3.11 11.74
C GLU A 4 -21.61 -2.44 12.81
N GLN A 5 -21.50 -3.08 13.97
CA GLN A 5 -20.57 -2.69 15.03
C GLN A 5 -19.17 -3.17 14.63
N GLY A 6 -18.54 -2.46 13.70
CA GLY A 6 -17.10 -2.56 13.47
C GLY A 6 -16.33 -1.49 14.27
N LEU A 7 -14.99 -1.57 14.19
CA LEU A 7 -14.06 -0.60 14.79
C LEU A 7 -14.42 0.84 14.37
N ASP A 8 -14.50 1.73 15.36
CA ASP A 8 -14.81 3.15 15.13
C ASP A 8 -13.57 3.88 14.57
N VAL A 9 -13.78 4.78 13.60
CA VAL A 9 -12.76 5.68 13.05
C VAL A 9 -11.97 6.39 14.15
N LEU A 10 -12.61 6.82 15.24
CA LEU A 10 -11.93 7.50 16.34
C LEU A 10 -10.95 6.56 17.07
N GLU A 11 -11.33 5.31 17.28
CA GLU A 11 -10.47 4.30 17.91
C GLU A 11 -9.27 3.97 17.02
N ILE A 12 -9.51 3.81 15.71
CA ILE A 12 -8.45 3.59 14.73
C ILE A 12 -7.51 4.80 14.68
N MET A 13 -8.05 6.02 14.67
CA MET A 13 -7.26 7.25 14.63
C MET A 13 -6.33 7.36 15.84
N HIS A 14 -6.84 7.12 17.05
CA HIS A 14 -6.04 7.19 18.28
C HIS A 14 -4.99 6.08 18.38
N ASN A 15 -5.25 4.91 17.77
CA ASN A 15 -4.36 3.75 17.79
C ASN A 15 -3.79 3.42 16.41
N ILE A 16 -3.54 4.43 15.57
CA ILE A 16 -3.14 4.22 14.16
C ILE A 16 -1.91 3.34 14.03
N GLU A 17 -0.95 3.43 14.95
CA GLU A 17 0.25 2.59 14.95
C GLU A 17 -0.07 1.10 15.13
N GLN A 18 -0.96 0.78 16.07
CA GLN A 18 -1.43 -0.59 16.27
C GLN A 18 -2.28 -1.06 15.10
N PHE A 19 -3.11 -0.18 14.54
CA PHE A 19 -3.95 -0.52 13.41
C PHE A 19 -3.12 -0.93 12.18
N VAL A 20 -2.17 -0.10 11.75
CA VAL A 20 -1.37 -0.41 10.55
C VAL A 20 -0.40 -1.58 10.72
N SER A 21 -0.10 -1.97 11.97
CA SER A 21 0.74 -3.14 12.27
C SER A 21 -0.04 -4.44 12.36
N HIS A 22 -1.32 -4.39 12.73
CA HIS A 22 -2.18 -5.59 12.90
C HIS A 22 -3.19 -5.78 11.77
N TYR A 23 -3.35 -4.81 10.88
CA TYR A 23 -4.23 -4.91 9.72
C TYR A 23 -3.43 -4.77 8.42
N VAL A 24 -3.82 -5.55 7.41
CA VAL A 24 -3.31 -5.43 6.04
C VAL A 24 -4.34 -4.77 5.15
N TYR A 25 -3.88 -3.85 4.31
CA TYR A 25 -4.75 -3.19 3.34
C TYR A 25 -4.84 -4.02 2.06
N ASN A 26 -6.08 -4.19 1.57
CA ASN A 26 -6.34 -4.67 0.22
C ASN A 26 -6.86 -3.50 -0.62
N LEU A 27 -6.10 -3.11 -1.63
CA LEU A 27 -6.39 -1.96 -2.49
C LEU A 27 -7.61 -2.21 -3.39
N ASN A 28 -7.79 -3.44 -3.86
CA ASN A 28 -8.85 -3.80 -4.81
C ASN A 28 -10.23 -3.70 -4.17
N PHE A 29 -10.38 -4.26 -2.97
CA PHE A 29 -11.64 -4.25 -2.22
C PHE A 29 -11.79 -3.02 -1.31
N GLN A 30 -10.73 -2.21 -1.17
CA GLN A 30 -10.66 -1.09 -0.22
C GLN A 30 -11.12 -1.52 1.17
N ILE A 31 -10.49 -2.56 1.70
CA ILE A 31 -10.79 -3.14 3.00
C ILE A 31 -9.48 -3.40 3.77
N PHE A 32 -9.51 -3.15 5.08
CA PHE A 32 -8.48 -3.63 5.99
C PHE A 32 -8.91 -4.95 6.60
N ILE A 33 -7.96 -5.87 6.73
CA ILE A 33 -8.20 -7.21 7.27
C ILE A 33 -7.19 -7.45 8.37
N GLU A 34 -7.67 -7.89 9.54
CA GLU A 34 -6.83 -8.25 10.66
C GLU A 34 -5.89 -9.40 10.29
N GLN A 35 -4.61 -9.28 10.63
CA GLN A 35 -3.57 -10.26 10.26
C GLN A 35 -3.70 -11.57 11.03
N SER A 36 -4.13 -11.49 12.30
CA SER A 36 -4.31 -12.65 13.16
C SER A 36 -5.29 -12.32 14.27
N SER A 37 -6.14 -13.27 14.61
CA SER A 37 -7.06 -13.17 15.73
C SER A 37 -7.00 -14.42 16.60
N ASN A 38 -7.29 -14.26 17.89
CA ASN A 38 -7.56 -15.39 18.78
C ASN A 38 -8.93 -16.02 18.51
N ASN A 39 -9.80 -15.30 17.80
CA ASN A 39 -11.13 -15.77 17.43
C ASN A 39 -11.09 -16.66 16.18
N ASN A 40 -12.23 -17.28 15.87
CA ASN A 40 -12.40 -18.08 14.64
C ASN A 40 -12.62 -17.23 13.38
N PHE A 41 -12.69 -15.91 13.54
CA PHE A 41 -12.92 -14.94 12.49
C PHE A 41 -11.91 -13.79 12.62
N LEU A 42 -11.58 -13.17 11.48
CA LEU A 42 -10.75 -11.98 11.42
C LEU A 42 -11.65 -10.75 11.33
N ASN A 43 -11.29 -9.70 12.05
CA ASN A 43 -11.97 -8.41 11.93
C ASN A 43 -11.64 -7.75 10.59
N THR A 44 -12.61 -6.98 10.06
CA THR A 44 -12.40 -6.19 8.85
C THR A 44 -12.91 -4.77 9.04
N VAL A 45 -12.27 -3.82 8.36
CA VAL A 45 -12.70 -2.42 8.30
C VAL A 45 -12.91 -2.05 6.85
N SER A 46 -14.16 -1.73 6.50
CA SER A 46 -14.61 -1.41 5.15
C SER A 46 -15.07 0.04 5.06
N ILE A 47 -15.32 0.52 3.83
CA ILE A 47 -15.88 1.86 3.59
C ILE A 47 -17.19 2.07 4.36
N GLY A 48 -18.04 1.04 4.48
CA GLY A 48 -19.31 1.13 5.21
C GLY A 48 -19.11 1.42 6.71
N HIS A 49 -18.12 0.80 7.35
CA HIS A 49 -17.77 1.08 8.75
C HIS A 49 -17.33 2.54 8.93
N ILE A 50 -16.49 3.03 8.04
CA ILE A 50 -16.02 4.42 8.05
C ILE A 50 -17.19 5.39 7.83
N ALA A 51 -18.06 5.14 6.85
CA ALA A 51 -19.24 5.95 6.58
C ALA A 51 -20.19 5.98 7.78
N ASN A 52 -20.40 4.85 8.45
CA ASN A 52 -21.20 4.77 9.67
C ASN A 52 -20.59 5.60 10.82
N SER A 53 -19.28 5.55 11.03
CA SER A 53 -18.58 6.40 12.00
C SER A 53 -18.71 7.89 11.66
N LEU A 54 -18.56 8.26 10.39
CA LEU A 54 -18.73 9.65 9.94
C LEU A 54 -20.16 10.14 10.14
N ARG A 55 -21.18 9.29 9.90
CA ARG A 55 -22.58 9.62 10.18
C ARG A 55 -22.84 9.86 11.66
N ARG A 56 -22.13 9.17 12.57
CA ARG A 56 -22.28 9.34 14.03
C ARG A 56 -21.55 10.57 14.55
N HIS A 57 -20.32 10.81 14.09
CA HIS A 57 -19.42 11.83 14.66
C HIS A 57 -19.32 13.11 13.82
N GLY A 58 -19.90 13.11 12.63
CA GLY A 58 -19.84 14.20 11.65
C GLY A 58 -18.53 14.25 10.87
N ASN A 59 -18.56 14.94 9.72
CA ASN A 59 -17.42 15.06 8.81
C ASN A 59 -16.23 15.86 9.38
N GLY A 60 -16.41 16.55 10.51
CA GLY A 60 -15.34 17.25 11.22
C GLY A 60 -14.18 16.35 11.66
N ILE A 61 -14.43 15.06 11.91
CA ILE A 61 -13.38 14.11 12.33
C ILE A 61 -12.39 13.78 11.21
N ILE A 62 -12.72 14.07 9.95
CA ILE A 62 -11.86 13.75 8.79
C ILE A 62 -10.54 14.51 8.89
N ASN A 63 -10.60 15.82 9.13
CA ASN A 63 -9.40 16.66 9.23
C ASN A 63 -8.51 16.24 10.42
N THR A 64 -9.13 15.93 11.56
CA THR A 64 -8.43 15.40 12.73
C THR A 64 -7.75 14.07 12.40
N THR A 65 -8.45 13.16 11.73
CA THR A 65 -7.92 11.84 11.32
C THR A 65 -6.72 11.97 10.38
N VAL A 66 -6.80 12.88 9.40
CA VAL A 66 -5.69 13.19 8.49
C VAL A 66 -4.50 13.79 9.25
N ASN A 67 -4.74 14.62 10.26
CA ASN A 67 -3.69 15.19 11.10
C ASN A 67 -2.98 14.12 11.97
N TYR A 68 -3.72 13.20 12.60
CA TYR A 68 -3.12 12.06 13.31
C TYR A 68 -2.30 11.19 12.37
N THR A 69 -2.80 10.95 11.15
CA THR A 69 -2.05 10.22 10.12
C THR A 69 -0.77 10.96 9.73
N PHE A 70 -0.82 12.28 9.58
CA PHE A 70 0.37 13.11 9.33
C PHE A 70 1.41 12.97 10.45
N GLN A 71 0.99 13.03 11.72
CA GLN A 71 1.90 12.87 12.86
C GLN A 71 2.56 11.48 12.88
N PHE A 72 1.77 10.43 12.63
CA PHE A 72 2.28 9.07 12.46
C PHE A 72 3.30 8.98 11.32
N LEU A 73 2.97 9.50 10.15
CA LEU A 73 3.87 9.51 8.99
C LEU A 73 5.17 10.26 9.28
N ARG A 74 5.12 11.38 10.01
CA ARG A 74 6.32 12.12 10.43
C ARG A 74 7.28 11.26 11.24
N GLN A 75 6.76 10.47 12.19
CA GLN A 75 7.58 9.53 12.96
C GLN A 75 8.16 8.42 12.07
N LYS A 76 7.36 7.84 11.17
CA LYS A 76 7.84 6.80 10.24
C LYS A 76 8.86 7.34 9.24
N PHE A 77 8.73 8.58 8.79
CA PHE A 77 9.71 9.23 7.91
C PHE A 77 11.03 9.54 8.63
N PHE A 78 11.00 9.80 9.94
CA PHE A 78 12.22 9.90 10.74
C PHE A 78 12.97 8.56 10.75
N THR A 79 12.29 7.45 11.05
CA THR A 79 12.89 6.10 10.99
C THR A 79 13.36 5.73 9.58
N PHE A 80 12.59 6.09 8.56
CA PHE A 80 12.93 5.87 7.15
C PHE A 80 14.21 6.60 6.76
N SER A 81 14.32 7.87 7.15
CA SER A 81 15.50 8.69 6.90
C SER A 81 16.72 8.12 7.61
N HIS A 82 16.58 7.74 8.88
CA HIS A 82 17.66 7.12 9.65
C HIS A 82 18.16 5.82 9.02
N PHE A 83 17.25 4.95 8.54
CA PHE A 83 17.63 3.71 7.87
C PHE A 83 18.49 3.96 6.61
N LEU A 84 18.12 4.94 5.80
CA LEU A 84 18.87 5.28 4.58
C LEU A 84 20.14 6.08 4.86
N TYR A 85 20.25 6.70 6.03
CA TYR A 85 21.45 7.40 6.48
C TYR A 85 22.54 6.45 6.96
N ASP A 86 22.19 5.22 7.35
CA ASP A 86 23.15 4.19 7.74
C ASP A 86 24.25 4.03 6.67
N GLU A 87 25.51 4.13 7.10
CA GLU A 87 26.65 4.16 6.18
C GLU A 87 26.79 2.87 5.36
N GLN A 88 26.41 1.70 5.89
CA GLN A 88 26.48 0.45 5.15
C GLN A 88 25.41 0.39 4.06
N ILE A 89 24.20 0.86 4.35
CA ILE A 89 23.11 0.96 3.38
C ILE A 89 23.43 2.01 2.31
N LYS A 90 23.77 3.23 2.73
CA LYS A 90 24.07 4.36 1.87
C LYS A 90 25.24 4.09 0.92
N ALA A 91 26.35 3.54 1.42
CA ALA A 91 27.50 3.21 0.59
C ALA A 91 27.13 2.16 -0.47
N ARG A 92 26.31 1.18 -0.11
CA ARG A 92 25.87 0.13 -1.04
C ARG A 92 24.95 0.68 -2.13
N LEU A 93 23.96 1.49 -1.77
CA LEU A 93 23.05 2.12 -2.74
C LEU A 93 23.81 3.03 -3.71
N THR A 94 24.79 3.78 -3.20
CA THR A 94 25.64 4.65 -4.03
C THR A 94 26.51 3.84 -4.98
N SER A 95 27.11 2.74 -4.50
CA SER A 95 27.89 1.82 -5.32
C SER A 95 27.06 1.17 -6.44
N ASP A 96 25.84 0.72 -6.11
CA ASP A 96 24.95 0.12 -7.10
C ASP A 96 24.44 1.17 -8.11
N ALA A 97 24.20 2.42 -7.69
CA ALA A 97 23.81 3.51 -8.58
C ALA A 97 24.92 3.83 -9.59
N LYS A 98 26.16 3.95 -9.10
CA LYS A 98 27.34 4.18 -9.95
C LYS A 98 27.54 3.05 -10.94
N TYR A 99 27.44 1.80 -10.47
CA TYR A 99 27.57 0.63 -11.35
C TYR A 99 26.52 0.62 -12.46
N PHE A 100 25.26 0.93 -12.14
CA PHE A 100 24.19 0.98 -13.14
C PHE A 100 24.47 2.04 -14.20
N LEU A 101 24.92 3.24 -13.80
CA LEU A 101 25.30 4.31 -14.74
C LEU A 101 26.46 3.90 -15.65
N GLU A 102 27.49 3.25 -15.10
CA GLU A 102 28.69 2.85 -15.85
C GLU A 102 28.44 1.66 -16.79
N ASN A 103 27.47 0.80 -16.49
CA ASN A 103 27.22 -0.46 -17.20
C ASN A 103 25.84 -0.48 -17.89
N ALA A 104 25.20 0.68 -18.05
CA ALA A 104 23.85 0.77 -18.60
C ALA A 104 23.75 0.16 -20.01
N GLU A 105 24.73 0.42 -20.88
CA GLU A 105 24.74 -0.11 -22.26
C GLU A 105 24.95 -1.63 -22.29
N SER A 106 25.90 -2.16 -21.51
CA SER A 106 26.20 -3.59 -21.47
C SER A 106 25.07 -4.41 -20.84
N LEU A 107 24.32 -3.82 -19.92
CA LEU A 107 23.16 -4.44 -19.25
C LEU A 107 21.84 -4.23 -20.01
N ASN A 108 21.89 -3.73 -21.24
CA ASN A 108 20.70 -3.48 -22.06
C ASN A 108 19.69 -2.55 -21.35
N GLN A 109 20.22 -1.59 -20.59
CA GLN A 109 19.51 -0.65 -19.72
C GLN A 109 18.66 -1.30 -18.62
N THR A 110 18.96 -2.55 -18.23
CA THR A 110 18.24 -3.23 -17.15
C THR A 110 19.09 -3.36 -15.90
N TYR A 111 18.50 -3.12 -14.72
CA TYR A 111 19.17 -3.36 -13.45
C TYR A 111 19.34 -4.87 -13.22
N ASP A 112 20.52 -5.29 -12.78
CA ASP A 112 20.87 -6.70 -12.63
C ASP A 112 20.15 -7.34 -11.42
N TYR A 113 19.45 -8.45 -11.68
CA TYR A 113 18.76 -9.25 -10.66
C TYR A 113 19.72 -9.83 -9.62
N GLU A 114 20.87 -10.33 -10.05
CA GLU A 114 21.83 -10.96 -9.12
C GLU A 114 22.43 -9.95 -8.14
N ARG A 115 22.60 -8.70 -8.58
CA ARG A 115 22.97 -7.59 -7.68
C ARG A 115 21.90 -7.29 -6.64
N ALA A 116 20.63 -7.19 -7.04
CA ALA A 116 19.52 -6.99 -6.10
C ALA A 116 19.46 -8.13 -5.06
N HIS A 117 19.62 -9.37 -5.51
CA HIS A 117 19.61 -10.53 -4.62
C HIS A 117 20.86 -10.60 -3.70
N ALA A 118 22.04 -10.25 -4.21
CA ALA A 118 23.27 -10.15 -3.43
C ALA A 118 23.18 -9.05 -2.35
N PHE A 119 22.47 -7.95 -2.62
CA PHE A 119 22.21 -6.89 -1.65
C PHE A 119 21.46 -7.45 -0.42
N ASN A 120 20.37 -8.20 -0.64
CA ASN A 120 19.62 -8.84 0.45
C ASN A 120 20.48 -9.81 1.27
N ARG A 121 21.31 -10.63 0.61
CA ARG A 121 22.22 -11.57 1.30
C ARG A 121 23.23 -10.84 2.19
N ARG A 122 23.79 -9.73 1.72
CA ARG A 122 24.77 -8.95 2.49
C ARG A 122 24.14 -8.29 3.70
N ILE A 123 22.95 -7.71 3.56
CA ILE A 123 22.26 -7.07 4.69
C ILE A 123 21.84 -8.07 5.76
N LYS A 124 21.50 -9.30 5.36
CA LYS A 124 21.21 -10.38 6.31
C LYS A 124 22.39 -10.68 7.25
N ASN A 125 23.63 -10.40 6.82
CA ASN A 125 24.82 -10.61 7.63
C ASN A 125 25.07 -9.49 8.66
N LEU A 126 24.31 -8.39 8.62
CA LEU A 126 24.45 -7.26 9.54
C LEU A 126 23.80 -7.51 10.91
N GLY A 127 23.06 -8.62 11.05
CA GLY A 127 22.38 -9.01 12.27
C GLY A 127 20.88 -9.17 12.08
N LEU A 128 20.26 -9.76 13.10
CA LEU A 128 18.82 -9.96 13.20
C LEU A 128 18.29 -9.16 14.39
N SER A 129 17.06 -8.67 14.30
CA SER A 129 16.33 -8.15 15.45
C SER A 129 16.06 -9.27 16.47
N ASP A 130 15.59 -8.91 17.66
CA ASP A 130 15.13 -9.87 18.68
C ASP A 130 14.05 -10.83 18.16
N ALA A 131 13.20 -10.36 17.24
CA ALA A 131 12.18 -11.17 16.57
C ALA A 131 12.70 -12.04 15.39
N GLY A 132 14.01 -12.08 15.15
CA GLY A 132 14.63 -12.83 14.05
C GLY A 132 14.49 -12.19 12.67
N GLU A 133 14.15 -10.90 12.59
CA GLU A 133 13.93 -10.18 11.34
C GLU A 133 15.21 -9.48 10.87
N THR A 134 15.43 -9.46 9.55
CA THR A 134 16.55 -8.71 8.97
C THR A 134 16.23 -7.22 8.92
N TYR A 135 17.27 -6.39 8.81
CA TYR A 135 17.11 -4.95 8.53
C TYR A 135 16.22 -4.67 7.30
N MET A 136 16.28 -5.51 6.26
CA MET A 136 15.40 -5.40 5.09
C MET A 136 13.95 -5.71 5.42
N ASP A 137 13.69 -6.69 6.30
CA ASP A 137 12.32 -7.02 6.73
C ASP A 137 11.71 -5.86 7.52
N LEU A 138 12.49 -5.27 8.44
CA LEU A 138 12.08 -4.09 9.20
C LEU A 138 11.78 -2.90 8.28
N PHE A 139 12.62 -2.67 7.27
CA PHE A 139 12.40 -1.58 6.31
C PHE A 139 11.21 -1.85 5.39
N ARG A 140 10.99 -3.10 4.96
CA ARG A 140 9.77 -3.50 4.23
C ARG A 140 8.52 -3.23 5.06
N LYS A 141 8.51 -3.62 6.34
CA LYS A 141 7.39 -3.35 7.26
C LYS A 141 7.15 -1.86 7.43
N LEU A 142 8.22 -1.07 7.58
CA LEU A 142 8.12 0.39 7.67
C LEU A 142 7.42 0.98 6.45
N ILE A 143 7.83 0.58 5.24
CA ILE A 143 7.21 1.01 3.98
C ILE A 143 5.75 0.56 3.91
N CYS A 144 5.47 -0.68 4.31
CA CYS A 144 4.10 -1.19 4.34
C CYS A 144 3.22 -0.39 5.31
N HIS A 145 3.68 -0.09 6.53
CA HIS A 145 2.94 0.72 7.49
C HIS A 145 2.67 2.14 6.97
N ILE A 146 3.64 2.75 6.27
CA ILE A 146 3.44 4.03 5.57
C ILE A 146 2.31 3.89 4.53
N GLY A 147 2.33 2.85 3.71
CA GLY A 147 1.29 2.64 2.71
C GLY A 147 -0.08 2.27 3.28
N ASN A 148 -0.13 1.49 4.37
CA ASN A 148 -1.37 1.21 5.12
C ASN A 148 -1.96 2.52 5.68
N ALA A 149 -1.15 3.43 6.21
CA ALA A 149 -1.62 4.75 6.63
C ALA A 149 -2.19 5.57 5.46
N MET A 150 -1.56 5.51 4.28
CA MET A 150 -2.12 6.13 3.07
C MET A 150 -3.42 5.45 2.60
N GLY A 151 -3.52 4.12 2.72
CA GLY A 151 -4.73 3.35 2.49
C GLY A 151 -5.86 3.72 3.45
N TYR A 152 -5.53 4.04 4.69
CA TYR A 152 -6.48 4.53 5.68
C TYR A 152 -7.04 5.90 5.30
N VAL A 153 -6.18 6.86 4.93
CA VAL A 153 -6.62 8.18 4.42
C VAL A 153 -7.49 8.03 3.16
N ARG A 154 -7.13 7.09 2.28
CA ARG A 154 -7.96 6.74 1.11
C ARG A 154 -9.35 6.29 1.54
N MET A 155 -9.43 5.40 2.53
CA MET A 155 -10.68 4.85 3.02
C MET A 155 -11.53 5.89 3.73
N ILE A 156 -10.94 6.80 4.52
CA ILE A 156 -11.64 7.95 5.11
C ILE A 156 -12.30 8.80 4.02
N ARG A 157 -11.57 9.12 2.96
CA ARG A 157 -12.12 9.86 1.82
C ARG A 157 -13.25 9.09 1.13
N SER A 158 -13.07 7.79 0.88
CA SER A 158 -14.10 6.96 0.26
C SER A 158 -15.34 6.85 1.14
N GLY A 159 -15.19 6.73 2.46
CA GLY A 159 -16.28 6.69 3.44
C GLY A 159 -17.05 7.99 3.51
N ALA A 160 -16.35 9.13 3.48
CA ALA A 160 -16.97 10.46 3.43
C ALA A 160 -17.78 10.65 2.15
N LEU A 161 -17.21 10.27 1.00
CA LEU A 161 -17.93 10.35 -0.27
C LEU A 161 -19.16 9.42 -0.27
N HIS A 162 -19.05 8.23 0.31
CA HIS A 162 -20.16 7.29 0.40
C HIS A 162 -21.31 7.83 1.27
N GLU A 163 -20.99 8.37 2.45
CA GLU A 163 -21.95 9.01 3.36
C GLU A 163 -22.67 10.18 2.69
N CYS A 164 -21.91 11.07 2.02
CA CYS A 164 -22.49 12.18 1.28
C CYS A 164 -23.34 11.71 0.09
N THR A 165 -22.90 10.68 -0.65
CA THR A 165 -23.65 10.15 -1.80
C THR A 165 -25.02 9.64 -1.37
N GLU A 166 -25.10 8.87 -0.29
CA GLU A 166 -26.38 8.37 0.26
C GLU A 166 -27.34 9.50 0.65
N ALA A 167 -26.81 10.57 1.25
CA ALA A 167 -27.61 11.74 1.62
C ALA A 167 -28.12 12.52 0.39
N THR A 168 -27.33 12.56 -0.69
CA THR A 168 -27.66 13.31 -1.91
C THR A 168 -28.61 12.57 -2.88
N VAL A 169 -28.90 11.29 -2.70
CA VAL A 169 -29.79 10.51 -3.62
C VAL A 169 -31.18 11.15 -3.75
N TYR A 170 -31.64 11.85 -2.71
CA TYR A 170 -32.94 12.50 -2.68
C TYR A 170 -32.94 13.92 -3.26
N LEU A 171 -31.77 14.44 -3.65
CA LEU A 171 -31.66 15.78 -4.24
C LEU A 171 -31.85 15.69 -5.76
N PRO A 172 -32.79 16.46 -6.33
CA PRO A 172 -33.03 16.45 -7.78
C PRO A 172 -31.84 17.03 -8.57
N MET A 173 -31.10 17.98 -8.00
CA MET A 173 -29.92 18.63 -8.61
C MET A 173 -28.93 19.00 -7.49
N ILE A 174 -27.66 18.61 -7.62
CA ILE A 174 -26.59 18.90 -6.61
C ILE A 174 -25.88 20.23 -6.89
N ASP A 175 -25.88 20.69 -8.15
CA ASP A 175 -25.10 21.86 -8.59
C ASP A 175 -25.94 23.11 -8.90
N GLN A 176 -27.22 23.10 -8.56
CA GLN A 176 -28.09 24.28 -8.73
C GLN A 176 -28.39 24.91 -7.37
N PRO A 177 -28.36 26.26 -7.28
CA PRO A 177 -28.81 26.94 -6.08
C PRO A 177 -30.29 26.61 -5.86
N LEU A 178 -30.57 25.97 -4.73
CA LEU A 178 -31.94 25.68 -4.31
C LEU A 178 -32.59 26.99 -3.88
N SER A 179 -33.84 27.19 -4.25
CA SER A 179 -34.57 28.45 -4.02
C SER A 179 -35.88 28.21 -3.28
N PHE A 180 -35.90 27.27 -2.34
CA PHE A 180 -37.10 26.92 -1.56
C PHE A 180 -37.64 28.15 -0.82
N THR A 181 -36.76 28.94 -0.24
CA THR A 181 -37.11 30.19 0.47
C THR A 181 -37.77 31.21 -0.46
N ALA A 182 -37.32 31.31 -1.71
CA ALA A 182 -37.90 32.23 -2.69
C ALA A 182 -39.33 31.81 -3.06
N TYR A 183 -39.55 30.52 -3.33
CA TYR A 183 -40.87 30.01 -3.69
C TYR A 183 -41.89 30.11 -2.53
N THR A 184 -41.47 29.86 -1.28
CA THR A 184 -42.38 29.98 -0.12
C THR A 184 -42.78 31.43 0.15
N LYS A 185 -41.90 32.40 -0.15
CA LYS A 185 -42.19 33.83 -0.07
C LYS A 185 -43.07 34.32 -1.23
N GLU A 186 -42.86 33.79 -2.44
CA GLU A 186 -43.66 34.10 -3.64
C GLU A 186 -45.13 33.65 -3.47
N GLU A 187 -45.34 32.45 -2.93
CA GLU A 187 -46.67 31.88 -2.67
C GLU A 187 -47.31 32.39 -1.37
N VAL A 188 -46.66 33.32 -0.66
CA VAL A 188 -47.16 33.93 0.59
C VAL A 188 -47.55 32.87 1.64
N LEU A 189 -46.70 31.86 1.82
CA LEU A 189 -46.92 30.81 2.81
C LEU A 189 -46.68 31.31 4.24
N HIS A 190 -47.20 30.57 5.22
CA HIS A 190 -47.06 30.90 6.64
C HIS A 190 -45.59 31.01 7.06
N ASP A 191 -45.28 31.92 8.00
CA ASP A 191 -43.91 32.20 8.48
C ASP A 191 -43.17 30.93 8.94
N THR A 192 -43.88 29.98 9.54
CA THR A 192 -43.31 28.68 9.95
C THR A 192 -42.82 27.87 8.75
N THR A 193 -43.53 27.90 7.62
CA THR A 193 -43.14 27.21 6.39
C THR A 193 -41.94 27.88 5.74
N VAL A 194 -41.91 29.22 5.76
CA VAL A 194 -40.76 30.01 5.28
C VAL A 194 -39.52 29.68 6.11
N SER A 195 -39.63 29.67 7.43
CA SER A 195 -38.53 29.32 8.33
C SER A 195 -38.05 27.87 8.14
N ALA A 196 -38.97 26.92 7.95
CA ALA A 196 -38.60 25.53 7.64
C ALA A 196 -37.88 25.40 6.29
N ALA A 197 -38.30 26.17 5.27
CA ALA A 197 -37.64 26.21 3.97
C ALA A 197 -36.23 26.81 4.07
N GLU A 198 -36.03 27.86 4.86
CA GLU A 198 -34.72 28.47 5.10
C GLU A 198 -33.74 27.47 5.76
N ILE A 199 -34.20 26.71 6.76
CA ILE A 199 -33.40 25.67 7.42
C ILE A 199 -33.05 24.55 6.42
N LEU A 200 -34.03 24.04 5.68
CA LEU A 200 -33.81 22.98 4.70
C LEU A 200 -32.83 23.40 3.59
N GLU A 201 -33.00 24.61 3.06
CA GLU A 201 -32.11 25.17 2.04
C GLU A 201 -30.68 25.36 2.60
N HIS A 202 -30.54 25.82 3.84
CA HIS A 202 -29.24 25.93 4.52
C HIS A 202 -28.58 24.55 4.71
N ASP A 203 -29.32 23.55 5.15
CA ASP A 203 -28.83 22.19 5.40
C ASP A 203 -28.38 21.53 4.09
N ILE A 204 -29.16 21.66 3.01
CA ILE A 204 -28.81 21.09 1.72
C ILE A 204 -27.60 21.82 1.10
N ASN A 205 -27.54 23.15 1.19
CA ASN A 205 -26.38 23.90 0.73
C ASN A 205 -25.11 23.50 1.52
N SER A 206 -25.23 23.29 2.82
CA SER A 206 -24.15 22.78 3.67
C SER A 206 -23.73 21.37 3.25
N LEU A 207 -24.68 20.48 2.95
CA LEU A 207 -24.40 19.13 2.43
C LEU A 207 -23.70 19.17 1.07
N CYS A 208 -24.14 20.01 0.13
CA CYS A 208 -23.53 20.15 -1.19
C CYS A 208 -22.12 20.75 -1.11
N ASN A 209 -21.89 21.70 -0.20
CA ASN A 209 -20.56 22.23 0.06
C ASN A 209 -19.63 21.18 0.70
N ASN A 210 -20.15 20.31 1.57
CA ASN A 210 -19.40 19.19 2.12
C ASN A 210 -19.20 18.05 1.10
N TYR A 211 -20.11 17.85 0.14
CA TYR A 211 -19.89 16.93 -0.99
C TYR A 211 -18.68 17.36 -1.82
N ARG A 212 -18.46 18.68 -1.93
CA ARG A 212 -17.26 19.30 -2.50
C ARG A 212 -16.05 19.24 -1.56
N ILE A 213 -15.91 18.19 -0.72
CA ILE A 213 -14.61 17.82 -0.10
C ILE A 213 -13.63 17.47 -1.24
N ASP A 214 -13.15 18.52 -1.89
CA ASP A 214 -12.09 18.55 -2.88
C ASP A 214 -10.74 18.77 -2.18
N THR A 215 -10.73 18.53 -0.85
CA THR A 215 -9.52 18.49 -0.06
C THR A 215 -8.72 17.32 -0.57
N ASN A 216 -7.76 17.63 -1.45
CA ASN A 216 -6.81 16.67 -1.97
C ASN A 216 -5.85 16.27 -0.82
N TYR A 217 -6.34 15.48 0.14
CA TYR A 217 -5.61 15.06 1.35
C TYR A 217 -4.26 14.43 0.99
N PHE A 218 -4.22 13.65 -0.09
CA PHE A 218 -2.96 13.11 -0.65
C PHE A 218 -1.98 14.21 -1.04
N ARG A 219 -2.45 15.26 -1.72
CA ARG A 219 -1.60 16.40 -2.10
C ARG A 219 -1.10 17.15 -0.88
N LEU A 220 -1.95 17.33 0.14
CA LEU A 220 -1.55 17.94 1.40
C LEU A 220 -0.45 17.13 2.10
N LEU A 221 -0.62 15.81 2.19
CA LEU A 221 0.37 14.92 2.80
C LEU A 221 1.69 14.91 2.00
N VAL A 222 1.64 14.87 0.66
CA VAL A 222 2.84 15.00 -0.17
C VAL A 222 3.54 16.33 0.08
N ASN A 223 2.78 17.44 0.08
CA ASN A 223 3.31 18.78 0.27
C ASN A 223 3.96 18.95 1.65
N ALA A 224 3.36 18.37 2.69
CA ALA A 224 3.83 18.48 4.06
C ALA A 224 5.23 17.85 4.28
N PHE A 225 5.62 16.90 3.44
CA PHE A 225 6.92 16.21 3.54
C PHE A 225 7.91 16.58 2.43
N LEU A 226 7.66 17.66 1.66
CA LEU A 226 8.58 18.10 0.60
C LEU A 226 9.98 18.46 1.13
N THR A 227 10.10 18.80 2.42
CA THR A 227 11.39 19.06 3.09
C THR A 227 12.36 17.87 3.02
N LEU A 228 11.86 16.64 2.83
CA LEU A 228 12.69 15.47 2.59
C LEU A 228 13.49 15.55 1.28
N ARG A 229 13.10 16.43 0.35
CA ARG A 229 13.84 16.67 -0.91
C ARG A 229 14.99 17.67 -0.76
N HIS A 230 15.14 18.30 0.39
CA HIS A 230 16.20 19.29 0.60
C HIS A 230 17.58 18.70 0.33
N ALA A 231 18.50 19.54 -0.16
CA ALA A 231 19.85 19.13 -0.53
C ALA A 231 20.63 18.51 0.64
N GLU A 232 20.27 18.82 1.89
CA GLU A 232 20.84 18.22 3.10
C GLU A 232 20.56 16.72 3.22
N ASN A 233 19.44 16.24 2.64
CA ASN A 233 19.01 14.85 2.68
C ASN A 233 19.57 14.05 1.49
N ILE A 234 20.88 14.12 1.27
CA ILE A 234 21.57 13.47 0.13
C ILE A 234 21.35 11.94 0.14
N HIS A 235 21.32 11.34 1.34
CA HIS A 235 21.09 9.90 1.53
C HIS A 235 19.75 9.42 0.94
N LEU A 236 18.75 10.30 0.85
CA LEU A 236 17.44 9.96 0.29
C LEU A 236 17.44 9.91 -1.24
N GLN A 237 18.41 10.53 -1.93
CA GLN A 237 18.44 10.66 -3.39
C GLN A 237 18.55 9.32 -4.14
N ASN A 238 19.07 8.29 -3.45
CA ASN A 238 19.28 6.95 -3.99
C ASN A 238 18.23 5.93 -3.52
N PHE A 239 17.11 6.37 -2.92
CA PHE A 239 16.06 5.48 -2.47
C PHE A 239 15.56 4.54 -3.58
N TYR A 240 15.40 5.00 -4.81
CA TYR A 240 14.96 4.17 -5.96
C TYR A 240 15.82 2.91 -6.18
N MET A 241 17.09 2.90 -5.76
CA MET A 241 18.00 1.75 -5.88
C MET A 241 17.72 0.65 -4.87
N ILE A 242 17.05 0.94 -3.76
CA ILE A 242 16.68 -0.08 -2.76
C ILE A 242 15.39 -0.82 -3.12
N ILE A 243 14.63 -0.31 -4.09
CA ILE A 243 13.35 -0.90 -4.49
C ILE A 243 13.53 -2.31 -5.09
N PRO A 244 14.49 -2.56 -6.02
CA PRO A 244 14.76 -3.91 -6.50
C PRO A 244 15.00 -4.95 -5.39
N PRO A 245 15.96 -4.77 -4.44
CA PRO A 245 16.14 -5.72 -3.35
C PRO A 245 14.92 -5.81 -2.43
N LEU A 246 14.21 -4.71 -2.15
CA LEU A 246 12.98 -4.74 -1.37
C LEU A 246 11.87 -5.56 -2.01
N THR A 247 11.68 -5.46 -3.33
CA THR A 247 10.64 -6.25 -4.03
C THR A 247 10.95 -7.74 -3.98
N ILE A 248 12.23 -8.14 -4.09
CA ILE A 248 12.62 -9.55 -3.87
C ILE A 248 12.28 -9.99 -2.44
N ASN A 249 12.64 -9.18 -1.45
CA ASN A 249 12.36 -9.48 -0.04
C ASN A 249 10.85 -9.56 0.24
N PHE A 250 10.04 -8.69 -0.38
CA PHE A 250 8.58 -8.72 -0.29
C PHE A 250 7.97 -9.97 -0.93
N VAL A 251 8.39 -10.32 -2.15
CA VAL A 251 7.88 -11.50 -2.86
C VAL A 251 8.21 -12.79 -2.09
N GLU A 252 9.42 -12.91 -1.55
CA GLU A 252 9.78 -14.04 -0.68
C GLU A 252 8.94 -14.11 0.59
N TYR A 253 8.59 -12.95 1.17
CA TYR A 253 7.74 -12.86 2.34
C TYR A 253 6.28 -13.25 2.05
N ILE A 254 5.67 -12.66 1.01
CA ILE A 254 4.26 -12.89 0.72
C ILE A 254 3.99 -14.33 0.28
N ILE A 255 4.94 -14.97 -0.43
CA ILE A 255 4.84 -16.40 -0.77
C ILE A 255 4.84 -17.26 0.50
N LYS A 256 5.77 -17.00 1.44
CA LYS A 256 5.78 -17.72 2.73
C LYS A 256 4.50 -17.49 3.52
N ALA A 257 3.95 -16.28 3.49
CA ALA A 257 2.70 -15.95 4.16
C ALA A 257 1.50 -16.69 3.53
N LYS A 258 1.44 -16.78 2.19
CA LYS A 258 0.42 -17.54 1.43
C LYS A 258 0.55 -19.05 1.64
N GLU A 259 1.77 -19.58 1.76
CA GLU A 259 2.01 -21.00 2.08
C GLU A 259 1.47 -21.38 3.47
N LYS A 260 1.59 -20.48 4.46
CA LYS A 260 1.04 -20.69 5.81
C LYS A 260 -0.48 -20.83 5.83
N ILE A 261 -1.19 -20.09 4.97
CA ILE A 261 -2.65 -20.28 4.77
C ILE A 261 -2.94 -21.71 4.34
N THR A 262 -2.18 -22.22 3.36
CA THR A 262 -2.36 -23.58 2.84
C THR A 262 -2.09 -24.64 3.92
N LYS A 263 -1.13 -24.36 4.82
CA LYS A 263 -0.76 -25.22 5.95
C LYS A 263 -1.67 -25.08 7.18
N LYS A 264 -2.66 -24.17 7.16
CA LYS A 264 -3.53 -23.83 8.29
C LYS A 264 -2.77 -23.30 9.51
N ASP A 265 -1.60 -22.72 9.30
CA ASP A 265 -0.85 -22.04 10.36
C ASP A 265 -1.49 -20.67 10.63
N LYS A 266 -1.98 -20.44 11.84
CA LYS A 266 -2.67 -19.18 12.19
C LYS A 266 -1.75 -17.96 12.21
N ILE A 267 -0.47 -18.13 12.53
CA ILE A 267 0.45 -17.02 12.81
C ILE A 267 1.23 -16.61 11.55
N GLY A 268 0.95 -15.41 11.07
CA GLY A 268 1.62 -14.81 9.90
C GLY A 268 1.14 -15.37 8.56
N ALA A 269 -0.08 -15.89 8.52
CA ALA A 269 -0.78 -16.30 7.30
C ALA A 269 -1.49 -15.08 6.70
N LEU A 270 -1.09 -14.67 5.50
CA LEU A 270 -1.61 -13.48 4.83
C LEU A 270 -1.76 -13.75 3.34
N PHE A 271 -2.85 -13.27 2.75
CA PHE A 271 -3.13 -13.45 1.33
C PHE A 271 -2.90 -12.17 0.50
N THR A 272 -2.83 -11.01 1.15
CA THR A 272 -2.71 -9.68 0.54
C THR A 272 -1.90 -8.78 1.47
N ASP A 273 -1.10 -7.87 0.89
CA ASP A 273 -0.35 -6.86 1.65
C ASP A 273 -0.02 -5.66 0.74
N ASP A 274 -1.07 -5.00 0.24
CA ASP A 274 -0.93 -3.96 -0.81
C ASP A 274 -0.36 -2.65 -0.24
N GLY A 275 -0.32 -2.53 1.09
CA GLY A 275 0.34 -1.44 1.80
C GLY A 275 1.78 -1.24 1.36
N PHE A 276 2.52 -2.33 1.09
CA PHE A 276 3.90 -2.22 0.59
C PHE A 276 3.99 -1.49 -0.76
N ALA A 277 3.16 -1.88 -1.73
CA ALA A 277 3.15 -1.26 -3.06
C ALA A 277 2.71 0.20 -3.02
N ILE A 278 1.68 0.52 -2.22
CA ILE A 278 1.21 1.89 -2.01
C ILE A 278 2.29 2.74 -1.34
N GLY A 279 2.97 2.19 -0.34
CA GLY A 279 4.07 2.86 0.36
C GLY A 279 5.22 3.21 -0.57
N LEU A 280 5.66 2.26 -1.41
CA LEU A 280 6.68 2.52 -2.44
C LEU A 280 6.28 3.61 -3.42
N ALA A 281 5.05 3.55 -3.95
CA ALA A 281 4.54 4.54 -4.89
C ALA A 281 4.48 5.95 -4.26
N TYR A 282 4.01 6.03 -3.02
CA TYR A 282 3.95 7.28 -2.27
C TYR A 282 5.34 7.88 -2.04
N ILE A 283 6.30 7.08 -1.56
CA ILE A 283 7.67 7.56 -1.28
C ILE A 283 8.40 7.94 -2.57
N LEU A 284 8.25 7.16 -3.65
CA LEU A 284 8.81 7.49 -4.97
C LEU A 284 8.29 8.84 -5.48
N LYS A 285 6.98 9.08 -5.35
CA LYS A 285 6.37 10.36 -5.73
C LYS A 285 6.82 11.49 -4.81
N LEU A 286 6.94 11.21 -3.51
CA LEU A 286 7.38 12.17 -2.50
C LEU A 286 8.84 12.59 -2.71
N LEU A 287 9.73 11.70 -3.12
CA LEU A 287 11.15 12.02 -3.38
C LEU A 287 11.45 12.41 -4.84
N ASP A 288 10.43 12.40 -5.70
CA ASP A 288 10.56 12.67 -7.14
C ASP A 288 11.55 11.76 -7.88
N GLN A 289 11.49 10.45 -7.57
CA GLN A 289 12.41 9.44 -8.11
C GLN A 289 11.76 8.46 -9.07
N THR A 290 10.49 8.69 -9.46
CA THR A 290 9.74 7.80 -10.35
C THR A 290 10.45 7.60 -11.70
N THR A 291 11.00 8.67 -12.29
CA THR A 291 11.73 8.60 -13.57
C THR A 291 13.01 7.78 -13.43
N LYS A 292 13.80 8.02 -12.37
CA LYS A 292 15.01 7.25 -12.06
C LYS A 292 14.69 5.77 -11.84
N PHE A 293 13.64 5.45 -11.09
CA PHE A 293 13.20 4.07 -10.90
C PHE A 293 12.80 3.41 -12.22
N ASN A 294 12.01 4.10 -13.05
CA ASN A 294 11.58 3.56 -14.35
C ASN A 294 12.76 3.26 -15.28
N SER A 295 13.84 4.04 -15.19
CA SER A 295 15.07 3.82 -15.97
C SER A 295 15.79 2.50 -15.63
N LEU A 296 15.55 1.94 -14.44
CA LEU A 296 16.12 0.64 -14.05
C LEU A 296 15.53 -0.54 -14.85
N HIS A 297 14.35 -0.34 -15.46
CA HIS A 297 13.60 -1.40 -16.14
C HIS A 297 13.52 -2.70 -15.32
N TRP A 298 13.35 -2.56 -13.99
CA TRP A 298 13.49 -3.64 -13.01
C TRP A 298 12.61 -4.85 -13.31
N PHE A 299 11.31 -4.64 -13.51
CA PHE A 299 10.36 -5.73 -13.77
C PHE A 299 10.65 -6.46 -15.10
N ARG A 300 11.27 -5.78 -16.08
CA ARG A 300 11.75 -6.43 -17.30
C ARG A 300 12.93 -7.35 -16.99
N SER A 301 13.87 -6.92 -16.14
CA SER A 301 14.99 -7.74 -15.66
C SER A 301 14.50 -9.01 -14.96
N VAL A 302 13.56 -8.85 -14.03
CA VAL A 302 12.89 -9.95 -13.30
C VAL A 302 12.25 -10.93 -14.29
N LYS A 303 11.42 -10.45 -15.21
CA LYS A 303 10.75 -11.29 -16.21
C LYS A 303 11.75 -12.06 -17.07
N ASN A 304 12.81 -11.40 -17.54
CA ASN A 304 13.86 -12.03 -18.34
C ASN A 304 14.60 -13.12 -17.56
N LYS A 305 14.92 -12.88 -16.28
CA LYS A 305 15.59 -13.86 -15.41
C LYS A 305 14.75 -15.12 -15.24
N TYR A 306 13.48 -14.97 -14.85
CA TYR A 306 12.59 -16.12 -14.62
C TYR A 306 12.27 -16.88 -15.91
N ASN A 307 12.07 -16.18 -17.04
CA ASN A 307 11.88 -16.84 -18.33
C ASN A 307 13.10 -17.69 -18.71
N ARG A 308 14.32 -17.18 -18.56
CA ARG A 308 15.55 -17.93 -18.83
C ARG A 308 15.70 -19.16 -17.92
N GLU A 309 15.31 -19.06 -16.65
CA GLU A 309 15.33 -20.22 -15.74
C GLU A 309 14.26 -21.26 -16.10
N ILE A 310 13.06 -20.83 -16.48
CA ILE A 310 11.99 -21.72 -16.94
C ILE A 310 12.43 -22.43 -18.23
N GLU A 311 13.03 -21.72 -19.19
CA GLU A 311 13.55 -22.31 -20.44
C GLU A 311 14.65 -23.35 -20.16
N LYS A 312 15.55 -23.08 -19.21
CA LYS A 312 16.56 -24.06 -18.78
C LYS A 312 15.93 -25.31 -18.17
N LEU A 313 14.90 -25.16 -17.34
CA LEU A 313 14.17 -26.29 -16.77
C LEU A 313 13.41 -27.08 -17.85
N ASP A 314 12.80 -26.39 -18.82
CA ASP A 314 12.08 -27.01 -19.92
C ASP A 314 13.04 -27.81 -20.84
N ALA A 315 14.26 -27.29 -21.08
CA ALA A 315 15.31 -28.01 -21.78
C ALA A 315 15.79 -29.27 -21.01
N GLN A 316 15.99 -29.14 -19.69
CA GLN A 316 16.35 -30.28 -18.82
C GLN A 316 15.25 -31.35 -18.80
N GLN A 317 13.97 -30.93 -18.76
CA GLN A 317 12.82 -31.82 -18.81
C GLN A 317 12.79 -32.59 -20.15
N ALA A 318 12.96 -31.89 -21.27
CA ALA A 318 12.98 -32.49 -22.60
C ALA A 318 14.15 -33.49 -22.77
N GLN A 319 15.30 -33.21 -22.14
CA GLN A 319 16.45 -34.13 -22.14
C GLN A 319 16.19 -35.38 -21.31
N CYS A 320 15.61 -35.24 -20.11
CA CYS A 320 15.28 -36.38 -19.23
C CYS A 320 14.25 -37.33 -19.86
N VAL A 321 13.24 -36.79 -20.56
CA VAL A 321 12.22 -37.60 -21.26
C VAL A 321 12.86 -38.44 -22.37
N LYS A 322 13.90 -37.93 -23.05
CA LYS A 322 14.59 -38.65 -24.13
C LYS A 322 15.51 -39.77 -23.64
N THR A 323 15.98 -39.72 -22.39
CA THR A 323 16.94 -40.68 -21.82
C THR A 323 16.31 -41.73 -20.89
N ASN A 324 14.99 -41.69 -20.68
CA ASN A 324 14.34 -42.54 -19.67
C ASN A 324 14.16 -43.99 -20.10
N ASN A 325 15.07 -44.86 -19.62
CA ASN A 325 14.90 -46.32 -19.54
C ASN A 325 14.75 -46.84 -18.09
N HIS A 326 14.94 -46.04 -17.03
CA HIS A 326 14.94 -46.50 -15.63
C HIS A 326 14.16 -45.55 -14.68
N GLY A 327 13.58 -46.09 -13.60
CA GLY A 327 12.65 -45.41 -12.69
C GLY A 327 13.16 -44.17 -11.92
N ASP A 328 14.46 -43.86 -11.96
CA ASP A 328 15.00 -42.61 -11.40
C ASP A 328 14.58 -41.35 -12.19
N GLY A 329 14.19 -41.53 -13.45
CA GLY A 329 13.68 -40.45 -14.29
C GLY A 329 12.38 -39.80 -13.80
N GLU A 330 11.51 -40.58 -13.14
CA GLU A 330 10.21 -40.11 -12.69
C GLU A 330 10.32 -39.12 -11.51
N LYS A 331 11.20 -39.41 -10.54
CA LYS A 331 11.50 -38.50 -9.42
C LYS A 331 12.14 -37.19 -9.90
N LEU A 332 13.03 -37.27 -10.90
CA LEU A 332 13.69 -36.10 -11.48
C LEU A 332 12.68 -35.22 -12.23
N LEU A 333 11.79 -35.83 -13.02
CA LEU A 333 10.70 -35.11 -13.71
C LEU A 333 9.75 -34.44 -12.73
N GLN A 334 9.39 -35.11 -11.63
CA GLN A 334 8.55 -34.52 -10.57
C GLN A 334 9.25 -33.31 -9.91
N THR A 335 10.55 -33.40 -9.65
CA THR A 335 11.35 -32.31 -9.07
C THR A 335 11.41 -31.09 -10.00
N VAL A 336 11.61 -31.32 -11.30
CA VAL A 336 11.64 -30.26 -12.32
C VAL A 336 10.27 -29.59 -12.45
N ALA A 337 9.19 -30.37 -12.44
CA ALA A 337 7.82 -29.85 -12.50
C ALA A 337 7.47 -28.96 -11.29
N LEU A 338 7.84 -29.39 -10.08
CA LEU A 338 7.66 -28.61 -8.84
C LEU A 338 8.47 -27.31 -8.88
N SER A 339 9.73 -27.38 -9.34
CA SER A 339 10.61 -26.21 -9.49
C SER A 339 10.03 -25.21 -10.48
N ARG A 340 9.52 -25.67 -11.63
CA ARG A 340 8.86 -24.84 -12.63
C ARG A 340 7.62 -24.15 -12.06
N ARG A 341 6.77 -24.89 -11.33
CA ARG A 341 5.59 -24.33 -10.68
C ARG A 341 5.97 -23.22 -9.68
N ARG A 342 7.03 -23.44 -8.90
CA ARG A 342 7.55 -22.45 -7.96
C ARG A 342 8.06 -21.20 -8.66
N LEU A 343 8.83 -21.33 -9.75
CA LEU A 343 9.32 -20.16 -10.51
C LEU A 343 8.17 -19.35 -11.11
N LYS A 344 7.16 -20.01 -11.67
CA LYS A 344 5.96 -19.33 -12.19
C LYS A 344 5.18 -18.60 -11.10
N MET A 345 5.02 -19.22 -9.93
CA MET A 345 4.39 -18.59 -8.77
C MET A 345 5.17 -17.33 -8.35
N VAL A 346 6.49 -17.42 -8.22
CA VAL A 346 7.32 -16.26 -7.86
C VAL A 346 7.20 -15.14 -8.91
N GLN A 347 7.23 -15.49 -10.19
CA GLN A 347 7.09 -14.52 -11.28
C GLN A 347 5.72 -13.83 -11.29
N GLN A 348 4.65 -14.50 -10.85
CA GLN A 348 3.30 -13.92 -10.77
C GLN A 348 3.13 -12.94 -9.60
N GLU A 349 3.94 -13.07 -8.55
CA GLU A 349 3.90 -12.18 -7.38
C GLU A 349 4.67 -10.87 -7.60
N PHE A 350 5.59 -10.83 -8.59
CA PHE A 350 6.24 -9.61 -9.06
C PHE A 350 5.35 -8.84 -10.03
#